data_AF-A0A556W3F4-F1
#
_entry.id   AF-A0A556W3F4-F1
#
_cell.length_a   1.000
_cell.length_b   1.000
_cell.length_c   1.000
_cell.angle_alpha   90.00
_cell.angle_beta   90.00
_cell.angle_gamma   90.00
#
_symmetry.space_group_name_H-M   'P 1'
#
loop_
_entity.id
_entity.type
_entity.pdbx_description
1 polymer ?
#
loop_
_entity_poly.entity_id
_entity_poly.type
_entity_poly.pdbx_seq_one_letter_code
_entity_poly.pdbx_strand_id
1 'polypeptide(L)'
;MTQEAIDFEQQHNPFLLSIGLVIKRHGDQGRRTVYLRWRDKEQRKMGDELYEGALLRRDLPGSVRETLFGIECERCLFNGRAGLINQELRNVRLVIERLDRAEDNFHRDPE
;
A
#
# COMPACT_ATOMS: atom_id res chain seq x y z
N MET A 1 -1.86 -10.77 0.53
CA MET A 1 -1.12 -9.51 0.29
C MET A 1 -0.20 -9.11 1.42
N THR A 2 -0.47 -9.45 2.69
CA THR A 2 0.47 -9.13 3.79
C THR A 2 1.84 -9.81 3.62
N GLN A 3 1.86 -11.10 3.25
CA GLN A 3 3.12 -11.80 2.97
C GLN A 3 3.84 -11.21 1.76
N GLU A 4 3.16 -11.04 0.64
CA GLU A 4 3.71 -10.37 -0.56
C GLU A 4 4.33 -9.00 -0.24
N ALA A 5 3.73 -8.22 0.67
CA ALA A 5 4.29 -6.96 1.10
C ALA A 5 5.54 -7.12 2.00
N ILE A 6 5.62 -8.18 2.81
CA ILE A 6 6.84 -8.55 3.56
C ILE A 6 7.94 -8.94 2.58
N ASP A 7 7.60 -9.75 1.59
CA ASP A 7 8.55 -10.23 0.58
C ASP A 7 9.10 -9.05 -0.22
N PHE A 8 8.23 -8.10 -0.61
CA PHE A 8 8.63 -6.83 -1.25
C PHE A 8 9.62 -6.04 -0.38
N GLU A 9 9.32 -5.88 0.92
CA GLU A 9 10.24 -5.21 1.84
C GLU A 9 11.60 -5.93 1.90
N GLN A 10 11.61 -7.25 2.02
CA GLN A 10 12.83 -8.04 2.15
C GLN A 10 13.66 -8.02 0.87
N GLN A 11 13.01 -8.05 -0.30
CA GLN A 11 13.66 -8.06 -1.60
C GLN A 11 14.35 -6.72 -1.90
N HIS A 12 13.67 -5.59 -1.67
CA HIS A 12 14.16 -4.29 -2.17
C HIS A 12 14.87 -3.44 -1.11
N ASN A 13 14.54 -3.58 0.19
CA ASN A 13 15.13 -2.73 1.22
C ASN A 13 16.65 -2.83 1.35
N PRO A 14 17.33 -3.97 1.12
CA PRO A 14 18.79 -4.01 1.12
C PRO A 14 19.42 -3.00 0.15
N PHE A 15 18.87 -2.89 -1.07
CA PHE A 15 19.28 -1.88 -2.04
C PHE A 15 18.85 -0.47 -1.61
N LEU A 16 17.59 -0.28 -1.23
CA LEU A 16 17.06 1.06 -0.89
C LEU A 16 17.80 1.70 0.30
N LEU A 17 18.20 0.89 1.29
CA LEU A 17 18.97 1.37 2.45
C LEU A 17 20.29 2.01 2.03
N SER A 18 20.94 1.49 0.98
CA SER A 18 22.20 2.04 0.45
C SER A 18 22.06 3.48 -0.07
N ILE A 19 20.85 3.86 -0.50
CA ILE A 19 20.53 5.21 -0.96
C ILE A 19 19.72 6.02 0.07
N GLY A 20 19.56 5.51 1.29
CA GLY A 20 18.90 6.22 2.39
C GLY A 20 17.38 6.17 2.37
N LEU A 21 16.79 5.25 1.62
CA LEU A 21 15.35 5.01 1.56
C LEU A 21 15.00 3.63 2.12
N VAL A 22 13.72 3.46 2.47
CA VAL A 22 13.10 2.15 2.63
C VAL A 22 11.66 2.20 2.13
N ILE A 23 11.12 1.04 1.77
CA ILE A 23 9.69 0.83 1.63
C ILE A 23 9.19 0.11 2.87
N LYS A 24 8.03 0.56 3.38
CA LYS A 24 7.35 -0.06 4.50
C LYS A 24 5.88 -0.25 4.24
N ARG A 25 5.36 -1.39 4.71
CA ARG A 25 3.92 -1.64 4.85
C ARG A 25 3.29 -0.56 5.73
N HIS A 26 2.16 -0.06 5.28
CA HIS A 26 1.37 0.96 5.97
C HIS A 26 -0.12 0.63 5.82
N GLY A 27 -0.82 0.61 6.95
CA GLY A 27 -2.25 0.37 7.02
C GLY A 27 -2.72 0.68 8.43
N ASP A 28 -3.93 1.23 8.52
CA ASP A 28 -4.59 1.54 9.79
C ASP A 28 -5.44 0.34 10.25
N GLN A 29 -5.82 0.29 11.53
CA GLN A 29 -6.53 -0.83 12.17
C GLN A 29 -7.90 -1.22 11.55
N GLY A 30 -8.35 -0.57 10.48
CA GLY A 30 -9.56 -0.94 9.71
C GLY A 30 -9.32 -1.56 8.32
N ARG A 31 -8.08 -1.53 7.80
CA ARG A 31 -7.77 -2.03 6.44
C ARG A 31 -7.21 -3.45 6.49
N ARG A 32 -7.81 -4.37 5.72
CA ARG A 32 -7.33 -5.77 5.66
C ARG A 32 -6.09 -5.92 4.77
N THR A 33 -5.92 -5.10 3.74
CA THR A 33 -4.68 -5.07 2.94
C THR A 33 -3.89 -3.79 3.20
N VAL A 34 -2.59 -3.98 3.44
CA VAL A 34 -1.61 -2.90 3.61
C VAL A 34 -1.21 -2.32 2.26
N TYR A 35 -0.76 -1.06 2.29
CA TYR A 35 -0.09 -0.41 1.17
C TYR A 35 1.41 -0.37 1.43
N LEU A 36 2.21 -0.24 0.38
CA LEU A 36 3.64 0.02 0.45
C LEU A 36 3.90 1.52 0.31
N ARG A 37 4.62 2.09 1.28
CA ARG A 37 4.96 3.52 1.35
C ARG A 37 6.45 3.74 1.39
N TRP A 38 6.91 4.74 0.65
CA TRP A 38 8.25 5.29 0.76
C TRP A 38 8.46 5.91 2.14
N ARG A 39 9.64 5.63 2.70
CA ARG A 39 10.13 6.15 3.98
C ARG A 39 11.60 6.49 3.84
N ASP A 40 12.07 7.46 4.61
CA ASP A 40 13.50 7.62 4.81
C ASP A 40 14.05 6.44 5.63
N LYS A 41 15.36 6.20 5.57
CA LYS A 41 16.01 5.10 6.30
C LYS A 41 15.73 5.11 7.82
N GLU A 42 15.51 6.31 8.38
CA GLU A 42 15.20 6.51 9.80
C GLU A 42 13.71 6.36 10.12
N GLN A 43 12.87 6.18 9.09
CA GLN A 43 11.41 6.04 9.17
C GLN A 43 10.68 7.26 9.78
N ARG A 44 11.33 8.42 9.79
CA ARG A 44 10.80 9.70 10.29
C ARG A 44 9.91 10.41 9.27
N LYS A 45 10.19 10.23 7.98
CA LYS A 45 9.47 10.83 6.86
C LYS A 45 8.75 9.77 6.05
N MET A 46 7.69 10.17 5.36
CA MET A 46 6.89 9.32 4.47
C MET A 46 6.35 10.16 3.31
N GLY A 47 6.28 9.57 2.12
CA GLY A 47 5.62 10.20 0.98
C GLY A 47 6.36 9.96 -0.32
N ASP A 48 5.67 10.21 -1.43
CA ASP A 48 6.22 10.02 -2.77
C ASP A 48 7.36 11.02 -3.08
N GLU A 49 7.39 12.17 -2.38
CA GLU A 49 8.48 13.16 -2.40
C GLU A 49 9.87 12.57 -2.08
N LEU A 50 9.92 11.49 -1.26
CA LEU A 50 11.18 10.81 -0.95
C LEU A 50 11.72 10.04 -2.16
N TYR A 51 10.83 9.41 -2.92
CA TYR A 51 11.18 8.75 -4.18
C TYR A 51 11.59 9.77 -5.23
N GLU A 52 10.79 10.82 -5.42
CA GLU A 52 11.07 11.89 -6.39
C GLU A 52 12.42 12.55 -6.09
N GLY A 53 12.67 12.90 -4.83
CA GLY A 53 13.93 13.46 -4.37
C GLY A 53 15.11 12.53 -4.63
N ALA A 54 14.95 11.22 -4.39
CA ALA A 54 16.00 10.24 -4.68
C ALA A 54 16.26 10.07 -6.18
N LEU A 55 15.23 10.14 -7.02
CA LEU A 55 15.37 10.05 -8.47
C LEU A 55 16.13 11.26 -9.05
N LEU A 56 15.97 12.43 -8.44
CA LEU A 56 16.62 13.68 -8.86
C LEU A 56 18.07 13.84 -8.36
N ARG A 57 18.55 12.93 -7.51
CA ARG A 57 19.93 12.94 -7.01
C ARG A 57 20.93 12.77 -8.15
N ARG A 58 21.81 13.75 -8.31
CA ARG A 58 22.87 13.76 -9.34
C ARG A 58 24.03 12.84 -8.99
N ASP A 59 24.22 12.55 -7.71
CA ASP A 59 25.26 11.66 -7.20
C ASP A 59 24.95 10.17 -7.45
N LEU A 60 23.72 9.81 -7.81
CA LEU A 60 23.36 8.43 -8.12
C LEU A 60 23.70 8.06 -9.58
N PRO A 61 24.29 6.88 -9.82
CA PRO A 61 24.48 6.33 -11.17
C PRO A 61 23.15 6.15 -11.91
N GLY A 62 23.18 6.18 -13.25
CA GLY A 62 22.00 5.95 -14.09
C GLY A 62 21.30 4.61 -13.80
N SER A 63 22.07 3.53 -13.66
CA SER A 63 21.57 2.20 -13.32
C SER A 63 20.85 2.13 -11.97
N VAL A 64 21.28 2.94 -11.00
CA VAL A 64 20.60 3.04 -9.69
C VAL A 64 19.24 3.72 -9.85
N ARG A 65 19.16 4.78 -10.67
CA ARG A 65 17.89 5.45 -10.98
C ARG A 65 16.93 4.55 -11.76
N GLU A 66 17.43 3.78 -12.72
CA GLU A 66 16.63 2.78 -13.45
C GLU A 66 16.08 1.69 -12.50
N THR A 67 16.93 1.18 -11.61
CA THR A 67 16.50 0.21 -10.58
C THR A 67 15.42 0.81 -9.67
N LEU A 68 15.62 2.05 -9.21
CA LEU A 68 14.65 2.75 -8.36
C LEU A 68 13.30 2.96 -9.08
N PHE A 69 13.34 3.32 -10.36
CA PHE A 69 12.13 3.45 -11.19
C PHE A 69 11.39 2.11 -11.34
N GLY A 70 12.11 1.01 -11.59
CA GLY A 70 11.52 -0.34 -11.64
C GLY A 70 10.79 -0.71 -10.35
N ILE A 71 11.43 -0.45 -9.19
CA ILE A 71 10.83 -0.67 -7.87
C ILE A 71 9.55 0.16 -7.70
N GLU A 72 9.52 1.41 -8.17
CA GLU A 72 8.33 2.25 -8.09
C GLU A 72 7.17 1.72 -8.94
N CYS A 73 7.46 1.21 -10.14
CA CYS A 73 6.46 0.56 -10.99
C CYS A 73 5.84 -0.65 -10.26
N GLU A 74 6.67 -1.51 -9.67
CA GLU A 74 6.19 -2.67 -8.92
C GLU A 74 5.37 -2.27 -7.68
N ARG A 75 5.82 -1.24 -6.95
CA ARG A 75 5.09 -0.68 -5.78
C ARG A 75 3.72 -0.13 -6.19
N CYS A 76 3.65 0.60 -7.30
CA CYS A 76 2.40 1.13 -7.86
C CYS A 76 1.43 -0.01 -8.20
N LEU A 77 1.90 -1.06 -8.88
CA LEU A 77 1.09 -2.23 -9.23
C LEU A 77 0.60 -2.97 -7.98
N PHE A 78 1.45 -3.15 -6.97
CA PHE A 78 1.04 -3.70 -5.68
C PHE A 78 -0.06 -2.86 -5.03
N ASN A 79 0.16 -1.54 -4.92
CA ASN A 79 -0.78 -0.63 -4.27
C ASN A 79 -2.11 -0.51 -5.02
N GLY A 80 -2.10 -0.58 -6.35
CA GLY A 80 -3.32 -0.65 -7.17
C GLY A 80 -4.17 -1.88 -6.84
N ARG A 81 -3.54 -3.06 -6.79
CA ARG A 81 -4.21 -4.32 -6.40
C ARG A 81 -4.73 -4.26 -4.96
N ALA A 82 -3.93 -3.75 -4.02
CA ALA A 82 -4.35 -3.57 -2.63
C ALA A 82 -5.55 -2.60 -2.53
N GLY A 83 -5.56 -1.55 -3.34
CA GLY A 83 -6.66 -0.59 -3.46
C GLY A 83 -7.97 -1.23 -3.93
N LEU A 84 -7.92 -2.03 -4.99
CA LEU A 84 -9.07 -2.76 -5.50
C LEU A 84 -9.65 -3.69 -4.42
N ILE A 85 -8.82 -4.51 -3.78
CA ILE A 85 -9.28 -5.43 -2.73
C ILE A 85 -9.92 -4.67 -1.56
N ASN A 86 -9.29 -3.58 -1.11
CA ASN A 86 -9.86 -2.75 -0.04
C ASN A 86 -11.20 -2.12 -0.45
N GLN A 87 -11.37 -1.72 -1.72
CA GLN A 87 -12.63 -1.19 -2.23
C GLN A 87 -13.71 -2.26 -2.24
N GLU A 88 -13.42 -3.45 -2.78
CA GLU A 88 -14.41 -4.52 -2.84
C GLU A 88 -14.82 -5.01 -1.45
N LEU A 89 -13.87 -5.08 -0.50
CA LEU A 89 -14.20 -5.38 0.90
C LEU A 89 -15.14 -4.33 1.52
N ARG A 90 -14.98 -3.04 1.19
CA ARG A 90 -15.94 -2.00 1.61
C ARG A 90 -17.31 -2.22 0.98
N ASN A 91 -17.36 -2.51 -0.32
CA ASN A 91 -18.61 -2.76 -1.04
C ASN A 91 -19.37 -3.95 -0.44
N VAL A 92 -18.70 -5.07 -0.17
CA VAL A 92 -19.30 -6.26 0.43
C VAL A 92 -19.88 -5.97 1.81
N ARG A 93 -19.17 -5.21 2.66
CA ARG A 93 -19.69 -4.80 3.98
C ARG A 93 -20.98 -3.99 3.87
N LEU A 94 -21.02 -3.03 2.95
CA LEU A 94 -22.22 -2.23 2.71
C LEU A 94 -23.39 -3.07 2.20
N VAL A 95 -23.12 -4.12 1.41
CA VAL A 95 -24.15 -5.06 0.95
C VAL A 95 -24.68 -5.89 2.11
N ILE A 96 -23.81 -6.43 2.97
CA ILE A 96 -24.22 -7.18 4.17
C ILE A 96 -25.12 -6.31 5.04
N GLU A 97 -24.71 -5.09 5.38
CA GLU A 97 -25.53 -4.15 6.17
C GLU A 97 -26.89 -3.82 5.53
N ARG A 98 -26.98 -3.86 4.19
CA ARG A 98 -28.27 -3.66 3.48
C ARG A 98 -29.15 -4.90 3.56
N LEU A 99 -28.57 -6.09 3.49
CA LEU A 99 -29.30 -7.35 3.64
C LEU A 99 -29.85 -7.48 5.07
N ASP A 100 -29.02 -7.23 6.08
CA ASP A 100 -29.43 -7.27 7.50
C ASP A 100 -30.62 -6.31 7.74
N ARG A 101 -30.52 -5.06 7.25
CA ARG A 101 -31.64 -4.11 7.34
C ARG A 101 -32.90 -4.55 6.59
N ALA A 102 -32.76 -5.26 5.47
CA ALA A 102 -33.91 -5.75 4.72
C ALA A 102 -34.62 -6.88 5.46
N GLU A 103 -33.84 -7.79 6.06
CA GLU A 103 -34.33 -8.87 6.92
C GLU A 103 -35.05 -8.32 8.16
N ASP A 104 -34.45 -7.34 8.86
CA ASP A 104 -35.07 -6.66 10.01
C ASP A 104 -36.43 -6.03 9.66
N ASN A 105 -36.54 -5.42 8.49
CA ASN A 105 -37.79 -4.80 8.03
C ASN A 105 -38.84 -5.84 7.62
N PHE A 106 -38.42 -6.98 7.06
CA PHE A 106 -39.34 -8.05 6.67
C PHE A 106 -39.93 -8.76 7.89
N HIS A 107 -39.13 -8.95 8.95
CA HIS A 107 -39.57 -9.59 10.20
C HIS A 107 -40.22 -8.63 11.20
N ARG A 108 -40.32 -7.34 10.85
CA ARG A 108 -41.09 -6.38 11.63
C ARG A 108 -42.58 -6.63 11.39
N ASP A 109 -43.26 -7.20 12.38
CA ASP A 109 -44.73 -7.37 12.34
C ASP A 109 -45.41 -6.01 12.10
N PRO A 110 -46.36 -5.91 11.16
CA PRO A 110 -47.23 -4.76 11.08
C PRO A 110 -48.25 -4.83 12.21
N GLU A 111 -48.13 -3.95 13.20
CA GLU A 111 -49.21 -3.63 14.16
C GLU A 111 -50.41 -2.99 13.46
#